data_AF-A0A090E2N5-F1
#
_entry.id   AF-A0A090E2N5-F1
#
_cell.length_a   1.000
_cell.length_b   1.000
_cell.length_c   1.000
_cell.angle_alpha   90.00
_cell.angle_beta   90.00
_cell.angle_gamma   90.00
#
_symmetry.space_group_name_H-M   'P 1'
#
loop_
_entity.id
_entity.type
_entity.pdbx_description
1 polymer ?
#
loop_
_entity_poly.entity_id
_entity_poly.type
_entity_poly.pdbx_seq_one_letter_code
_entity_poly.pdbx_strand_id
1 'polypeptide(L)'
;MEAMQALVLTSSQLRDMLTEAAKQGAELAVRELRADLRQTPEDATLQELRGYLADPASLSNPHECWADSGIIRRIQTTASGKPKSTAWFMKFQRQTGLSQCVTRQSPAYGRRREWTFADVRLAWDAYYRKR
;
A
#
# COMPACT_ATOMS: atom_id res chain seq x y z
N MET A 1 -50.40 25.97 -1.33
CA MET A 1 -49.67 24.87 -1.98
C MET A 1 -48.73 25.52 -2.98
N GLU A 2 -47.42 25.44 -2.77
CA GLU A 2 -46.43 25.91 -3.75
C GLU A 2 -46.52 25.08 -5.02
N ALA A 3 -46.63 25.74 -6.17
CA ALA A 3 -46.70 25.07 -7.46
C ALA A 3 -45.32 24.45 -7.77
N MET A 4 -45.27 23.12 -7.82
CA MET A 4 -44.11 22.39 -8.35
C MET A 4 -43.89 22.83 -9.81
N GLN A 5 -42.84 23.61 -10.06
CA GLN A 5 -42.42 23.95 -11.41
C GLN A 5 -41.84 22.69 -12.07
N ALA A 6 -42.57 22.12 -13.02
CA ALA A 6 -42.06 21.04 -13.85
C ALA A 6 -41.09 21.63 -14.89
N LEU A 7 -39.80 21.30 -14.77
CA LEU A 7 -38.81 21.56 -15.80
C LEU A 7 -39.08 20.61 -16.98
N VAL A 8 -39.76 21.13 -18.00
CA VAL A 8 -39.94 20.42 -19.28
C VAL A 8 -38.66 20.60 -20.09
N LEU A 9 -37.74 19.64 -19.97
CA LEU A 9 -36.54 19.59 -20.80
C LEU A 9 -36.94 19.21 -22.22
N THR A 10 -36.42 19.94 -23.20
CA THR A 10 -36.47 19.46 -24.58
C THR A 10 -35.58 18.21 -24.71
N SER A 11 -35.87 17.38 -25.71
CA SER A 11 -35.04 16.18 -25.95
C SER A 11 -33.56 16.50 -26.18
N SER A 12 -33.24 17.69 -26.69
CA SER A 12 -31.84 18.13 -26.83
C SER A 12 -31.22 18.50 -25.48
N GLN A 13 -31.92 19.27 -24.65
CA GLN A 13 -31.44 19.65 -23.31
C GLN A 13 -31.18 18.42 -22.42
N LEU A 14 -32.08 17.43 -22.45
CA LEU A 14 -31.86 16.18 -21.71
C LEU A 14 -30.64 15.42 -22.23
N ARG A 15 -30.46 15.35 -23.55
CA ARG A 15 -29.31 14.67 -24.17
C ARG A 15 -27.99 15.37 -23.83
N ASP A 16 -27.97 16.68 -23.84
CA ASP A 16 -26.79 17.48 -23.50
C ASP A 16 -26.43 17.29 -22.03
N MET A 17 -27.42 17.34 -21.12
CA MET A 17 -27.21 17.07 -19.70
C MET A 17 -26.67 15.66 -19.44
N LEU A 18 -27.23 14.64 -20.09
CA LEU A 18 -26.75 13.26 -19.97
C LEU A 18 -25.33 13.09 -20.53
N THR A 19 -25.01 13.79 -21.61
CA THR A 19 -23.67 13.77 -22.23
C THR A 19 -22.64 14.40 -21.31
N GLU A 20 -22.95 15.54 -20.68
CA GLU A 20 -22.06 16.20 -19.73
C GLU A 20 -21.90 15.37 -18.45
N ALA A 21 -22.98 14.77 -17.94
CA ALA A 21 -22.88 13.85 -16.80
C ALA A 21 -21.99 12.64 -17.12
N ALA A 22 -22.10 12.07 -18.33
CA ALA A 22 -21.26 10.97 -18.78
C ALA A 22 -19.78 11.38 -18.91
N LYS A 23 -19.48 12.57 -19.44
CA LYS A 23 -18.12 13.11 -19.52
C LYS A 23 -17.51 13.30 -18.13
N GLN A 24 -18.23 13.91 -17.21
CA GLN A 24 -17.78 14.10 -15.83
C GLN A 24 -17.54 12.77 -15.12
N GLY A 25 -18.44 11.79 -15.31
CA GLY A 25 -18.25 10.43 -14.79
C GLY A 25 -17.00 9.75 -15.35
N ALA A 26 -16.75 9.88 -16.66
CA ALA A 26 -15.56 9.33 -17.29
C ALA A 26 -14.27 9.99 -16.77
N GLU A 27 -14.26 11.31 -16.60
CA GLU A 27 -13.12 12.03 -16.02
C GLU A 27 -12.82 11.58 -14.59
N LEU A 28 -13.85 11.39 -13.76
CA LEU A 28 -13.69 10.93 -12.38
C LEU A 28 -13.08 9.53 -12.34
N ALA A 29 -13.62 8.59 -13.14
CA ALA A 29 -13.12 7.21 -13.20
C ALA A 29 -11.66 7.16 -13.70
N VAL A 30 -11.30 7.97 -14.70
CA VAL A 30 -9.92 8.07 -15.18
C VAL A 30 -9.01 8.67 -14.12
N ARG A 31 -9.50 9.64 -13.33
CA ARG A 31 -8.73 10.25 -12.24
C ARG A 31 -8.44 9.25 -11.13
N GLU A 32 -9.43 8.47 -10.72
CA GLU A 32 -9.29 7.39 -9.73
C GLU A 32 -8.34 6.31 -10.22
N LEU A 33 -8.52 5.82 -11.44
CA LEU A 33 -7.62 4.84 -12.04
C LEU A 33 -6.18 5.36 -12.12
N ARG A 34 -5.98 6.65 -12.44
CA ARG A 34 -4.65 7.28 -12.44
C ARG A 34 -4.07 7.43 -11.04
N ALA A 35 -4.90 7.62 -10.02
CA ALA A 35 -4.45 7.66 -8.63
C ALA A 35 -3.96 6.27 -8.19
N ASP A 36 -4.69 5.22 -8.56
CA ASP A 36 -4.31 3.83 -8.30
C ASP A 36 -3.04 3.45 -9.08
N LEU A 37 -2.95 3.80 -10.38
CA LEU A 37 -1.76 3.56 -11.19
C LEU A 37 -0.50 4.29 -10.68
N ARG A 38 -0.65 5.39 -9.91
CA ARG A 38 0.48 6.07 -9.27
C ARG A 38 1.04 5.30 -8.08
N GLN A 39 0.26 4.40 -7.48
CA GLN A 39 0.74 3.51 -6.43
C GLN A 39 1.04 2.14 -7.01
N THR A 40 2.31 1.76 -7.02
CA THR A 40 2.64 0.37 -7.33
C THR A 40 2.13 -0.54 -6.21
N PRO A 41 1.83 -1.81 -6.47
CA PRO A 41 1.47 -2.76 -5.40
C PRO A 41 2.50 -2.78 -4.27
N GLU A 42 3.79 -2.61 -4.59
CA GLU A 42 4.87 -2.50 -3.60
C GLU A 42 4.73 -1.26 -2.70
N ASP A 43 4.19 -0.15 -3.21
CA ASP A 43 3.95 1.08 -2.43
C ASP A 43 2.77 0.91 -1.47
N ALA A 44 1.71 0.20 -1.90
CA ALA A 44 0.59 -0.15 -1.05
C ALA A 44 1.04 -1.07 0.10
N THR A 45 1.79 -2.14 -0.21
CA THR A 45 2.35 -3.04 0.81
C THR A 45 3.30 -2.30 1.75
N LEU A 46 4.12 -1.37 1.24
CA LEU A 46 5.01 -0.55 2.07
C LEU A 46 4.23 0.34 3.04
N GLN A 47 3.14 0.96 2.58
CA GLN A 47 2.33 1.83 3.42
C GLN A 47 1.59 1.05 4.49
N GLU A 48 1.04 -0.11 4.15
CA GLU A 48 0.37 -1.01 5.09
C GLU A 48 1.36 -1.51 6.16
N LEU A 49 2.56 -1.93 5.75
CA LEU A 49 3.62 -2.34 6.67
C LEU A 49 4.02 -1.21 7.62
N ARG A 50 4.17 0.03 7.13
CA ARG A 50 4.46 1.20 7.98
C ARG A 50 3.35 1.47 8.98
N GLY A 51 2.09 1.37 8.54
CA GLY A 51 0.92 1.49 9.41
C GLY A 51 0.96 0.48 10.54
N TYR A 52 1.14 -0.79 10.20
CA TYR A 52 1.22 -1.88 11.17
C TYR A 52 2.42 -1.77 12.14
N LEU A 53 3.57 -1.28 11.67
CA LEU A 53 4.72 -1.03 12.55
C LEU A 53 4.50 0.14 13.52
N ALA A 54 3.67 1.12 13.15
CA ALA A 54 3.31 2.24 14.01
C ALA A 54 2.19 1.86 15.01
N ASP A 55 1.21 1.08 14.55
CA ASP A 55 0.10 0.58 15.34
C ASP A 55 -0.18 -0.90 15.00
N PRO A 56 0.23 -1.85 15.86
CA PRO A 56 -0.02 -3.27 15.62
C PRO A 56 -1.51 -3.64 15.57
N ALA A 57 -2.42 -2.81 16.10
CA ALA A 57 -3.85 -3.05 16.04
C ALA A 57 -4.47 -2.64 14.69
N SER A 58 -3.72 -1.96 13.82
CA SER A 58 -4.20 -1.51 12.52
C SER A 58 -4.47 -2.65 11.53
N LEU A 59 -4.02 -3.87 11.84
CA LEU A 59 -4.10 -5.01 10.94
C LEU A 59 -4.43 -6.29 11.71
N SER A 60 -5.51 -6.97 11.30
CA SER A 60 -6.08 -8.11 12.02
C SER A 60 -5.28 -9.40 11.87
N ASN A 61 -4.62 -9.61 10.72
CA ASN A 61 -3.88 -10.85 10.44
C ASN A 61 -2.49 -10.61 9.82
N PRO A 62 -1.50 -10.17 10.61
CA PRO A 62 -0.15 -9.83 10.10
C PRO A 62 0.68 -11.04 9.67
N HIS A 63 0.17 -12.26 9.88
CA HIS A 63 0.82 -13.49 9.43
C HIS A 63 0.48 -13.87 7.99
N GLU A 64 -0.51 -13.22 7.38
CA GLU A 64 -0.93 -13.41 5.99
C GLU A 64 -0.44 -12.30 5.06
N CYS A 65 0.09 -11.21 5.61
CA CYS A 65 0.70 -10.12 4.84
C CYS A 65 2.21 -10.34 4.72
N TRP A 66 2.76 -10.11 3.52
CA TRP A 66 4.14 -10.43 3.17
C TRP A 66 4.90 -9.22 2.68
N ALA A 67 6.18 -9.14 3.03
CA ALA A 67 7.10 -8.13 2.52
C ALA A 67 8.43 -8.74 2.12
N ASP A 68 8.93 -8.32 0.96
CA ASP A 68 10.27 -8.68 0.51
C ASP A 68 11.34 -7.68 0.99
N SER A 69 12.61 -8.02 0.75
CA SER A 69 13.75 -7.18 1.17
C SER A 69 13.73 -5.74 0.64
N GLY A 70 13.23 -5.51 -0.57
CA GLY A 70 13.06 -4.20 -1.19
C GLY A 70 12.05 -3.34 -0.42
N ILE A 71 10.89 -3.89 -0.07
CA ILE A 71 9.90 -3.22 0.77
C ILE A 71 10.47 -2.92 2.16
N ILE A 72 11.09 -3.91 2.81
CA ILE A 72 11.65 -3.75 4.16
C ILE A 72 12.72 -2.63 4.20
N ARG A 73 13.57 -2.55 3.17
CA ARG A 73 14.59 -1.50 3.04
C ARG A 73 14.00 -0.11 2.82
N ARG A 74 12.73 -0.01 2.42
CA ARG A 74 12.01 1.25 2.19
C ARG A 74 11.21 1.71 3.41
N ILE A 75 11.01 0.86 4.45
CA ILE A 75 10.26 1.22 5.67
C ILE A 75 10.75 2.57 6.22
N GLN A 76 12.05 2.71 6.43
CA GLN A 76 12.69 3.98 6.79
C GLN A 76 13.77 4.34 5.79
N THR A 77 13.61 5.48 5.11
CA THR A 77 14.60 5.98 4.15
C THR A 77 15.85 6.53 4.85
N THR A 78 16.91 6.79 4.08
CA THR A 78 18.05 7.61 4.52
C THR A 78 17.64 9.09 4.57
N ALA A 79 18.50 9.95 5.13
CA ALA A 79 18.31 11.41 5.10
C ALA A 79 18.16 11.95 3.66
N SER A 80 18.73 11.26 2.67
CA SER A 80 18.61 11.58 1.25
C SER A 80 17.37 10.98 0.56
N GLY A 81 16.43 10.41 1.31
CA GLY A 81 15.19 9.82 0.76
C GLY A 81 15.39 8.48 0.06
N LYS A 82 16.60 7.90 0.06
CA LYS A 82 16.89 6.62 -0.60
C LYS A 82 16.53 5.44 0.32
N PRO A 83 16.19 4.27 -0.25
CA PRO A 83 16.05 3.05 0.53
C PRO A 83 17.36 2.69 1.24
N LYS A 84 17.28 1.95 2.35
CA LYS A 84 18.48 1.38 3.00
C LYS A 84 19.23 0.49 2.01
N SER A 85 20.54 0.35 2.18
CA SER A 85 21.36 -0.51 1.30
C SER A 85 21.12 -2.00 1.53
N THR A 86 21.50 -2.83 0.57
CA THR A 86 21.50 -4.30 0.74
C THR A 86 22.40 -4.72 1.89
N ALA A 87 23.56 -4.08 2.05
CA ALA A 87 24.48 -4.35 3.16
C ALA A 87 23.84 -4.06 4.54
N TRP A 88 23.07 -2.97 4.64
CA TRP A 88 22.28 -2.69 5.84
C TRP A 88 21.29 -3.81 6.12
N PHE A 89 20.56 -4.27 5.10
CA PHE A 89 19.57 -5.33 5.26
C PHE A 89 20.20 -6.65 5.72
N MET A 90 21.34 -7.04 5.14
CA MET A 90 22.10 -8.22 5.56
C MET A 90 22.58 -8.12 7.02
N LYS A 91 22.93 -6.91 7.49
CA LYS A 91 23.26 -6.68 8.90
C LYS A 91 22.01 -6.77 9.78
N PHE A 92 20.92 -6.12 9.37
CA PHE A 92 19.62 -6.14 10.05
C PHE A 92 19.19 -7.59 10.29
N GLN A 93 19.13 -8.42 9.24
CA GLN A 93 18.73 -9.82 9.34
C GLN A 93 19.57 -10.63 10.33
N ARG A 94 20.90 -10.47 10.30
CA ARG A 94 21.80 -11.19 11.22
C ARG A 94 21.63 -10.76 12.67
N GLN A 95 21.36 -9.48 12.91
CA GLN A 95 21.23 -8.94 14.28
C GLN A 95 19.87 -9.21 14.92
N THR A 96 18.84 -9.37 14.10
CA THR A 96 17.45 -9.55 14.56
C THR A 96 16.98 -11.00 14.50
N GLY A 97 17.72 -11.88 13.83
CA GLY A 97 17.29 -13.25 13.59
C GLY A 97 16.29 -13.40 12.44
N LEU A 98 15.97 -12.32 11.70
CA LEU A 98 15.04 -12.39 10.56
C LEU A 98 15.50 -13.38 9.47
N SER A 99 16.81 -13.66 9.38
CA SER A 99 17.34 -14.71 8.50
C SER A 99 16.92 -16.13 8.90
N GLN A 100 16.46 -16.33 10.13
CA GLN A 100 16.00 -17.63 10.68
C GLN A 100 14.50 -17.84 10.50
N CYS A 101 13.74 -16.80 10.16
CA CYS A 101 12.32 -16.88 9.76
C CYS A 101 12.17 -17.48 8.35
N VAL A 102 12.76 -18.66 8.11
CA VAL A 102 12.82 -19.34 6.81
C VAL A 102 11.58 -20.22 6.56
N THR A 103 10.64 -20.29 7.51
CA THR A 103 9.66 -21.38 7.57
C THR A 103 8.47 -21.24 6.63
N ARG A 104 8.40 -20.21 5.77
CA ARG A 104 7.24 -20.05 4.89
C ARG A 104 7.65 -19.69 3.47
N GLN A 105 7.28 -20.56 2.52
CA GLN A 105 7.33 -20.24 1.10
C GLN A 105 6.24 -19.21 0.83
N SER A 106 6.61 -18.04 0.28
CA SER A 106 5.62 -17.07 -0.20
C SER A 106 4.74 -17.77 -1.25
N PRO A 107 3.40 -17.70 -1.11
CA PRO A 107 2.49 -18.28 -2.11
C PRO A 107 2.61 -17.63 -3.49
N ALA A 108 3.08 -16.38 -3.57
CA ALA A 108 3.01 -15.57 -4.79
C ALA A 108 4.31 -15.54 -5.60
N TYR A 109 5.48 -15.68 -4.97
CA TYR A 109 6.78 -15.45 -5.63
C TYR A 109 7.82 -16.52 -5.27
N GLY A 110 7.74 -17.69 -5.94
CA GLY A 110 8.46 -18.92 -5.55
C GLY A 110 9.98 -18.85 -5.31
N ARG A 111 10.73 -17.84 -5.80
CA ARG A 111 12.17 -17.67 -5.54
C ARG A 111 12.54 -16.49 -4.64
N ARG A 112 11.64 -15.51 -4.46
CA ARG A 112 11.94 -14.31 -3.67
C ARG A 112 11.69 -14.65 -2.21
N ARG A 113 12.68 -14.41 -1.35
CA ARG A 113 12.49 -14.53 0.09
C ARG A 113 11.62 -13.37 0.57
N GLU A 114 10.51 -13.72 1.20
CA GLU A 114 9.58 -12.78 1.81
C GLU A 114 9.39 -13.16 3.27
N TRP A 115 8.96 -12.18 4.06
CA TRP A 115 8.72 -12.32 5.50
C TRP A 115 7.33 -11.82 5.81
N THR A 116 6.69 -12.43 6.81
CA THR A 116 5.39 -11.94 7.24
C THR A 116 5.55 -10.57 7.91
N PHE A 117 4.50 -9.75 7.92
CA PHE A 117 4.54 -8.48 8.64
C PHE A 117 4.86 -8.69 10.13
N ALA A 118 4.36 -9.77 10.72
CA ALA A 118 4.70 -10.16 12.09
C ALA A 118 6.21 -10.42 12.28
N ASP A 119 6.86 -11.18 11.38
CA ASP A 119 8.31 -11.40 11.41
C ASP A 119 9.09 -10.09 11.31
N VAL A 120 8.66 -9.21 10.39
CA VAL A 120 9.27 -7.90 10.17
C VAL A 120 9.14 -7.03 11.43
N ARG A 121 7.98 -6.99 12.09
CA ARG A 121 7.78 -6.23 13.32
C ARG A 121 8.67 -6.71 14.45
N LEU A 122 8.73 -8.02 14.69
CA LEU A 122 9.61 -8.59 15.72
C LEU A 122 11.07 -8.20 15.47
N ALA A 123 11.53 -8.29 14.23
CA ALA A 123 12.86 -7.89 13.85
C ALA A 123 13.09 -6.37 13.99
N TRP A 124 12.11 -5.56 13.60
CA TRP A 124 12.15 -4.10 13.67
C TRP A 124 12.27 -3.62 15.12
N ASP A 125 11.39 -4.12 15.99
CA ASP A 125 11.40 -3.82 17.41
C ASP A 125 12.73 -4.24 18.05
N ALA A 126 13.25 -5.42 17.72
CA ALA A 126 14.53 -5.90 18.23
C ALA A 126 15.72 -5.03 17.78
N TYR A 127 15.70 -4.53 16.54
CA TYR A 127 16.78 -3.71 15.98
C TYR A 127 16.82 -2.31 16.59
N TYR A 128 15.67 -1.66 16.74
CA TYR A 128 15.58 -0.28 17.22
C TYR A 128 15.48 -0.17 18.74
N ARG A 129 15.07 -1.21 19.46
CA ARG A 129 15.14 -1.23 20.94
C ARG A 129 16.58 -1.38 21.47
N LYS A 130 17.49 -1.97 20.68
CA LYS A 130 18.91 -2.14 21.04
C LYS A 130 19.77 -0.90 20.75
N ARG A 131 19.19 0.16 20.21
CA ARG A 131 19.91 1.32 19.70
C ARG A 131 19.47 2.58 20.43
#